data_AF-A0AAW8KMT9-F1
#
_entry.id   AF-A0AAW8KMT9-F1
#
_cell.length_a   1.000
_cell.length_b   1.000
_cell.length_c   1.000
_cell.angle_alpha   90.00
_cell.angle_beta   90.00
_cell.angle_gamma   90.00
#
_symmetry.space_group_name_H-M   'P 1'
#
loop_
_entity.id
_entity.type
_entity.pdbx_description
1 polymer ?
#
loop_
_entity_poly.entity_id
_entity_poly.type
_entity_poly.pdbx_seq_one_letter_code
_entity_poly.pdbx_strand_id
1 'polypeptide(L)' 'DPEAFARELGDLEALYQQVTGQEMAKFYRPPQGLYSEANLAMAQKLGYRTVFWSLAYVDWNNDAQPTPEQAFSKLL' A
#
# COMPACT_ATOMS: atom_id res chain seq x y z
N ASP A 1 -13.28 -2.51 -11.15
CA ASP A 1 -13.53 -1.56 -12.24
C ASP A 1 -12.22 -0.84 -12.56
N PRO A 2 -11.69 -0.98 -13.79
CA PRO A 2 -10.44 -0.34 -14.19
C PRO A 2 -10.47 1.20 -14.09
N GLU A 3 -11.61 1.84 -14.35
CA GLU A 3 -11.71 3.30 -14.32
C GLU A 3 -11.67 3.83 -12.89
N ALA A 4 -12.44 3.21 -11.99
CA ALA A 4 -12.37 3.53 -10.56
C ALA A 4 -10.96 3.32 -9.99
N PHE A 5 -10.30 2.22 -10.36
CA PHE A 5 -8.93 1.94 -9.92
C PHE A 5 -7.92 2.98 -10.40
N ALA A 6 -7.98 3.36 -11.68
CA ALA A 6 -7.11 4.38 -12.23
C ALA A 6 -7.38 5.76 -11.60
N ARG A 7 -8.66 6.07 -11.31
CA ARG A 7 -9.05 7.30 -10.63
C ARG A 7 -8.48 7.36 -9.21
N GLU A 8 -8.62 6.31 -8.42
CA GLU A 8 -8.09 6.30 -7.03
C GLU A 8 -6.58 6.58 -6.99
N LEU A 9 -5.79 5.94 -7.88
CA LEU A 9 -4.36 6.19 -7.95
C LEU A 9 -4.03 7.58 -8.50
N GLY A 10 -4.79 8.06 -9.51
CA GLY A 10 -4.58 9.39 -10.09
C GLY A 10 -4.92 10.53 -9.14
N ASP A 11 -6.00 10.41 -8.36
CA ASP A 11 -6.39 11.39 -7.35
C ASP A 11 -5.32 11.47 -6.24
N LEU A 12 -4.75 10.32 -5.86
CA LEU A 12 -3.63 10.26 -4.92
C LEU A 12 -2.35 10.92 -5.49
N GLU A 13 -1.99 10.63 -6.75
CA GLU A 13 -0.86 11.26 -7.43
C GLU A 13 -1.01 12.79 -7.47
N ALA A 14 -2.18 13.29 -7.84
CA ALA A 14 -2.47 14.72 -7.90
C ALA A 14 -2.38 15.38 -6.52
N LEU A 15 -2.95 14.75 -5.49
CA LEU A 15 -2.88 15.25 -4.12
C LEU A 15 -1.44 15.26 -3.60
N TYR A 16 -0.67 14.20 -3.86
CA TYR A 16 0.74 14.11 -3.47
C TYR A 16 1.56 15.25 -4.11
N GLN A 17 1.39 15.49 -5.40
CA GLN A 17 2.06 16.59 -6.11
C GLN A 17 1.63 17.96 -5.57
N GLN A 18 0.34 18.16 -5.28
CA GLN A 18 -0.17 19.42 -4.73
C GLN A 18 0.44 19.73 -3.35
N VAL A 19 0.56 18.71 -2.49
CA VAL A 19 1.03 18.88 -1.10
C VAL A 19 2.55 18.95 -1.02
N THR A 20 3.26 18.13 -1.81
CA THR A 20 4.72 17.97 -1.68
C THR A 20 5.50 18.74 -2.74
N GLY A 21 4.88 19.09 -3.87
CA GLY A 21 5.56 19.64 -5.05
C GLY A 21 6.37 18.61 -5.85
N GLN A 22 6.29 17.32 -5.52
CA GLN A 22 7.06 16.25 -6.16
C GLN A 22 6.18 15.22 -6.84
N GLU A 23 6.70 14.59 -7.91
CA GLU A 23 6.03 13.45 -8.54
C GLU A 23 6.07 12.24 -7.62
N MET A 24 4.94 11.53 -7.50
CA MET A 24 4.84 10.36 -6.65
C MET A 24 5.57 9.17 -7.28
N ALA A 25 6.41 8.48 -6.50
CA ALA A 25 7.01 7.22 -6.93
C ALA A 25 5.91 6.16 -7.13
N LYS A 26 5.94 5.48 -8.29
CA LYS A 26 4.91 4.50 -8.67
C LYS A 26 5.09 3.14 -7.99
N PHE A 27 4.95 3.11 -6.67
CA PHE A 27 4.87 1.88 -5.88
C PHE A 27 3.43 1.62 -5.44
N TYR A 28 2.97 0.39 -5.62
CA TYR A 28 1.62 -0.02 -5.26
C TYR A 28 1.66 -1.15 -4.23
N ARG A 29 0.96 -0.95 -3.11
CA ARG A 29 0.66 -2.00 -2.14
C ARG A 29 -0.84 -2.22 -2.16
N PRO A 30 -1.33 -3.43 -2.50
CA PRO A 30 -2.76 -3.71 -2.46
C PRO A 30 -3.35 -3.40 -1.07
N PRO A 31 -4.47 -2.67 -1.00
CA PRO A 31 -5.13 -2.37 0.28
C PRO A 31 -5.39 -3.65 1.07
N GLN A 32 -5.03 -3.65 2.36
CA GLN A 32 -5.16 -4.80 3.27
C GLN A 32 -4.40 -6.07 2.82
N GLY A 33 -3.55 -6.00 1.78
CA GLY A 33 -2.94 -7.17 1.17
C GLY A 33 -3.87 -8.01 0.31
N LEU A 34 -5.10 -7.56 0.06
CA LEU A 34 -6.04 -8.26 -0.80
C LEU A 34 -5.75 -7.94 -2.26
N TYR A 35 -5.51 -8.96 -3.07
CA TYR A 35 -5.16 -8.80 -4.48
C TYR A 35 -5.81 -9.87 -5.36
N SER A 36 -5.83 -9.60 -6.67
CA SER A 36 -6.22 -10.52 -7.73
C SER A 36 -5.31 -10.31 -8.93
N GLU A 37 -5.16 -11.29 -9.81
CA GLU A 37 -4.35 -11.11 -11.04
C GLU A 37 -4.82 -9.89 -11.85
N ALA A 38 -6.13 -9.64 -11.86
CA ALA A 38 -6.72 -8.50 -12.53
C ALA A 38 -6.25 -7.16 -11.93
N ASN A 39 -6.27 -6.98 -10.60
CA ASN A 39 -5.86 -5.71 -9.99
C ASN A 39 -4.34 -5.49 -10.11
N LEU A 40 -3.54 -6.56 -10.04
CA LEU A 40 -2.10 -6.49 -10.25
C LEU A 40 -1.77 -6.07 -11.68
N ALA A 41 -2.46 -6.63 -12.67
CA ALA A 41 -2.31 -6.24 -14.06
C ALA A 41 -2.75 -4.78 -14.31
N MET A 42 -3.79 -4.29 -13.62
CA MET A 42 -4.20 -2.89 -13.70
C MET A 42 -3.11 -1.96 -13.18
N ALA A 43 -2.56 -2.22 -11.99
CA ALA A 43 -1.44 -1.46 -11.43
C ALA A 43 -0.24 -1.44 -12.40
N GLN A 44 0.15 -2.61 -12.93
CA GLN A 44 1.24 -2.73 -13.89
C GLN A 44 1.01 -1.89 -15.15
N LYS A 45 -0.21 -1.90 -15.72
CA LYS A 45 -0.58 -1.09 -16.89
C LYS A 45 -0.46 0.41 -16.65
N LEU A 46 -0.68 0.86 -15.41
CA LEU A 46 -0.53 2.26 -15.01
C LEU A 46 0.94 2.66 -14.68
N GLY A 47 1.86 1.70 -14.83
CA GLY A 47 3.29 1.89 -14.57
C GLY A 47 3.69 1.68 -13.10
N TYR A 48 2.80 1.13 -12.28
CA TYR A 48 3.10 0.84 -10.88
C TYR A 48 3.86 -0.47 -10.71
N ARG A 49 4.85 -0.43 -9.81
CA ARG A 49 5.51 -1.63 -9.28
C ARG A 49 4.78 -2.09 -8.03
N THR A 50 4.19 -3.28 -8.09
CA THR A 50 3.61 -3.91 -6.90
C THR A 50 4.70 -4.32 -5.92
N VAL A 51 4.54 -3.94 -4.66
CA VAL A 51 5.43 -4.29 -3.54
C VAL A 51 4.61 -5.06 -2.51
N PHE A 52 5.15 -6.17 -2.01
CA PHE A 52 4.57 -6.93 -0.90
C PHE A 52 5.49 -6.86 0.32
N TRP A 53 5.13 -7.56 1.39
CA TRP A 53 5.95 -7.73 2.58
C TRP A 53 6.28 -9.21 2.79
N SER A 54 7.44 -9.48 3.36
CA SER A 54 7.82 -10.81 3.87
C SER A 54 7.53 -10.95 5.36
N LEU A 55 7.29 -9.83 6.07
CA LEU A 55 7.04 -9.77 7.50
C LEU A 55 6.06 -8.66 7.83
N ALA A 56 5.08 -8.95 8.69
CA ALA A 56 4.16 -8.00 9.29
C ALA A 56 3.62 -8.56 10.61
N TYR A 57 3.25 -7.69 11.55
CA TYR A 57 2.59 -8.06 12.79
C TYR A 57 1.41 -7.11 13.06
N VAL A 58 0.57 -7.42 14.06
CA VAL A 58 -0.64 -6.65 14.40
C VAL A 58 -0.25 -5.41 15.23
N ASP A 59 0.35 -4.42 14.58
CA ASP A 59 0.72 -3.11 15.13
C ASP A 59 -0.38 -2.05 14.98
N TRP A 60 -1.39 -2.33 14.14
CA TRP A 60 -2.46 -1.41 13.81
C TRP A 60 -3.65 -1.41 14.80
N ASN A 61 -3.74 -2.40 15.71
CA ASN A 61 -4.88 -2.52 16.63
C ASN A 61 -4.67 -1.73 17.93
N ASN A 62 -5.24 -0.53 18.02
CA ASN A 62 -5.11 0.35 19.18
C ASN A 62 -5.64 -0.25 20.50
N ASP A 63 -6.66 -1.11 20.43
CA ASP A 63 -7.27 -1.70 21.63
C ASP A 63 -6.44 -2.87 22.19
N ALA A 64 -5.45 -3.36 21.42
CA ALA A 64 -4.62 -4.50 21.78
C ALA A 64 -3.17 -4.30 21.32
N GLN A 65 -2.58 -3.16 21.67
CA GLN A 65 -1.19 -2.86 21.34
C GLN A 65 -0.23 -3.82 22.06
N PRO A 66 0.71 -4.46 21.34
CA PRO A 66 1.69 -5.35 21.96
C PRO A 66 2.70 -4.55 22.80
N THR A 67 3.31 -5.19 23.82
CA THR A 67 4.49 -4.60 24.47
C THR A 67 5.67 -4.61 23.50
N PRO A 68 6.71 -3.77 23.74
CA PRO A 68 7.92 -3.80 22.92
C PRO A 68 8.53 -5.20 22.79
N GLU A 69 8.60 -5.96 23.88
CA GLU A 69 9.15 -7.32 23.90
C GLU A 69 8.34 -8.28 23.01
N GLN A 70 7.00 -8.19 23.08
CA GLN A 70 6.09 -8.98 22.25
C GLN A 70 6.16 -8.60 20.77
N ALA A 71 6.46 -7.35 20.45
CA ALA A 71 6.69 -6.91 19.08
C ALA A 71 8.02 -7.47 18.57
N PHE A 72 9.11 -7.32 19.33
CA PHE A 72 10.44 -7.82 18.96
C PHE A 72 10.48 -9.34 18.80
N SER A 73 9.78 -10.10 19.64
CA SER A 73 9.73 -11.56 19.53
C SER A 73 9.06 -12.06 18.24
N LYS A 74 8.35 -11.21 17.50
CA LYS A 74 7.77 -11.54 16.19
C LYS A 74 8.73 -11.26 15.02
N LEU A 75 9.86 -10.60 15.29
CA LEU A 75 10.86 -10.20 14.29
C LEU A 75 12.06 -11.17 14.23
N LEU A 76 12.19 -12.09 15.20
CA LEU A 76 13.27 -13.06 15.38
C LEU A 76 12.75 -14.49 15.23
#